data_AF-A0A194XVY4-F1
#
_entry.id   AF-A0A194XVY4-F1
#
_cell.length_a   1.000
_cell.length_b   1.000
_cell.length_c   1.000
_cell.angle_alpha   90.00
_cell.angle_beta   90.00
_cell.angle_gamma   90.00
#
_symmetry.space_group_name_H-M   'P 1'
#
loop_
_entity.id
_entity.type
_entity.pdbx_description
1 polymer ?
#
loop_
_entity_poly.entity_id
_entity_poly.type
_entity_poly.pdbx_seq_one_letter_code
_entity_poly.pdbx_strand_id
1 'polypeptide(L)'
;MSTIMPQNDPVVFTARGLRLDTRLNVLRQEFHCHSAILKLKSNFFFKFMDSPDKVLNNEGPFKYEWVSSIDDDGTWGLVAADPSKDKLLASWTLKGDTNDEIKAFMNLLYAMYCATVPDEDLP
;
A
#
# COMPACT_ATOMS: atom_id res chain seq x y z
N MET A 1 -22.99 -15.01 -10.02
CA MET A 1 -23.14 -13.59 -9.64
C MET A 1 -21.92 -13.23 -8.80
N SER A 2 -20.94 -12.54 -9.39
CA SER A 2 -19.72 -12.13 -8.68
C SER A 2 -20.06 -10.92 -7.82
N THR A 3 -20.05 -11.11 -6.50
CA THR A 3 -20.23 -10.02 -5.54
C THR A 3 -18.97 -9.16 -5.61
N ILE A 4 -19.08 -8.00 -6.25
CA ILE A 4 -18.06 -6.97 -6.26
C ILE A 4 -18.08 -6.38 -4.85
N MET A 5 -17.08 -6.69 -4.02
CA MET A 5 -16.96 -6.06 -2.71
C MET A 5 -16.70 -4.56 -2.94
N PRO A 6 -17.28 -3.65 -2.14
CA PRO A 6 -17.10 -2.22 -2.35
C PRO A 6 -15.60 -1.89 -2.27
N GLN A 7 -15.07 -1.34 -3.36
CA GLN A 7 -13.72 -0.79 -3.38
C GLN A 7 -13.79 0.55 -2.64
N ASN A 8 -13.05 0.68 -1.54
CA ASN A 8 -12.93 1.96 -0.85
C ASN A 8 -12.29 3.00 -1.77
N ASP A 9 -12.70 4.26 -1.63
CA ASP A 9 -12.08 5.37 -2.35
C ASP A 9 -10.56 5.41 -2.05
N PRO A 10 -9.69 5.64 -3.05
CA PRO A 10 -8.26 5.73 -2.83
C PRO A 10 -7.89 6.90 -1.92
N VAL A 11 -7.02 6.66 -0.93
CA VAL A 11 -6.45 7.69 -0.07
C VAL A 11 -5.22 8.27 -0.76
N VAL A 12 -5.23 9.58 -1.04
CA VAL A 12 -4.19 10.24 -1.82
C VAL A 12 -3.32 11.14 -0.92
N PHE A 13 -2.03 10.81 -0.82
CA PHE A 13 -1.05 11.66 -0.15
C PHE A 13 -0.45 12.65 -1.13
N THR A 14 -0.54 13.94 -0.85
CA THR A 14 -0.01 15.00 -1.74
C THR A 14 1.28 15.61 -1.17
N ALA A 15 2.21 15.97 -2.06
CA ALA A 15 3.44 16.66 -1.70
C ALA A 15 3.85 17.60 -2.83
N ARG A 16 4.21 18.84 -2.49
CA ARG A 16 4.47 19.89 -3.49
C ARG A 16 5.64 19.50 -4.40
N GLY A 17 5.41 19.54 -5.71
CA GLY A 17 6.43 19.30 -6.73
C GLY A 17 6.77 17.83 -6.96
N LEU A 18 6.06 16.90 -6.31
CA LEU A 18 6.20 15.47 -6.53
C LEU A 18 4.99 14.92 -7.30
N ARG A 19 5.22 13.89 -8.11
CA ARG A 19 4.19 13.17 -8.86
C ARG A 19 3.84 11.88 -8.13
N LEU A 20 2.55 11.58 -8.01
CA LEU A 20 2.07 10.27 -7.56
C LEU A 20 2.58 9.20 -8.52
N ASP A 21 3.51 8.37 -8.04
CA ASP A 21 4.20 7.35 -8.83
C ASP A 21 4.16 5.97 -8.17
N THR A 22 3.53 5.88 -6.99
CA THR A 22 3.41 4.64 -6.22
C THR A 22 1.96 4.38 -5.83
N ARG A 23 1.48 3.17 -6.12
CA ARG A 23 0.20 2.65 -5.64
C ARG A 23 0.45 1.52 -4.65
N LEU A 24 -0.10 1.64 -3.45
CA LEU A 24 -0.09 0.59 -2.43
C LEU A 24 -1.52 0.12 -2.23
N ASN A 25 -1.78 -1.18 -2.37
CA ASN A 25 -3.04 -1.79 -2.04
C ASN A 25 -2.88 -2.59 -0.74
N VAL A 26 -3.28 -1.98 0.37
CA VAL A 26 -3.14 -2.51 1.72
C VAL A 26 -4.46 -3.07 2.18
N LEU A 27 -4.56 -4.39 2.27
CA LEU A 27 -5.78 -5.09 2.72
C LEU A 27 -7.06 -4.60 2.02
N ARG A 28 -6.96 -4.27 0.71
CA ARG A 28 -8.02 -3.72 -0.17
C ARG A 28 -8.24 -2.20 -0.08
N GLN A 29 -7.58 -1.50 0.84
CA GLN A 29 -7.51 -0.05 0.83
C GLN A 29 -6.40 0.40 -0.13
N GLU A 30 -6.76 1.24 -1.10
CA GLU A 30 -5.82 1.80 -2.05
C GLU A 30 -5.23 3.12 -1.51
N PHE A 31 -3.90 3.26 -1.62
CA PHE A 31 -3.15 4.45 -1.25
C PHE A 31 -2.29 4.92 -2.43
N HIS A 32 -2.41 6.19 -2.79
CA HIS A 32 -1.55 6.83 -3.79
C HIS A 32 -0.51 7.70 -3.10
N CYS A 33 0.76 7.48 -3.42
CA CYS A 33 1.87 8.11 -2.73
C CYS A 33 3.10 8.29 -3.64
N HIS A 34 4.16 8.86 -3.05
CA HIS A 34 5.41 9.20 -3.73
C HIS A 34 6.54 8.27 -3.28
N SER A 35 7.13 7.55 -4.22
CA SER A 35 8.28 6.68 -4.00
C SER A 35 9.45 7.44 -3.37
N ALA A 36 9.64 8.71 -3.75
CA ALA A 36 10.68 9.57 -3.21
C ALA A 36 10.59 9.74 -1.69
N ILE A 37 9.38 9.96 -1.15
CA ILE A 37 9.15 10.12 0.30
C ILE A 37 9.30 8.77 1.00
N LEU A 38 8.71 7.71 0.45
CA LEU A 38 8.80 6.36 1.01
C LEU A 38 10.26 5.91 1.12
N LYS A 39 11.06 6.10 0.06
CA LYS A 39 12.49 5.79 0.03
C LYS A 39 13.30 6.66 0.99
N LEU A 40 12.95 7.94 1.13
CA LEU A 40 13.64 8.84 2.06
C LEU A 40 13.40 8.46 3.53
N LYS A 41 12.20 7.95 3.86
CA LYS A 41 11.76 7.71 5.24
C LYS A 41 11.80 6.25 5.68
N SER A 42 12.03 5.31 4.76
CA SER A 42 12.04 3.88 5.06
C SER A 42 13.16 3.17 4.31
N ASN A 43 14.07 2.55 5.09
CA ASN A 43 15.11 1.68 4.55
C ASN A 43 14.53 0.48 3.78
N PHE A 44 13.33 0.02 4.14
CA PHE A 44 12.64 -1.04 3.41
C PHE A 44 12.31 -0.58 1.99
N PHE A 45 11.58 0.53 1.83
CA PHE A 45 11.22 1.02 0.51
C PHE A 45 12.45 1.44 -0.30
N PHE A 46 13.46 2.04 0.35
CA PHE A 46 14.73 2.38 -0.29
C PHE A 46 15.40 1.17 -0.95
N LYS A 47 15.50 0.05 -0.23
CA LYS A 47 16.15 -1.17 -0.75
C LYS A 47 15.31 -1.87 -1.81
N PHE A 48 14.01 -2.02 -1.55
CA PHE A 48 13.18 -2.93 -2.31
C PHE A 48 12.43 -2.30 -3.47
N MET A 49 12.26 -0.97 -3.56
CA MET A 49 11.55 -0.38 -4.71
C MET A 49 12.35 -0.46 -6.01
N ASP A 50 13.66 -0.25 -5.96
CA ASP A 50 14.54 -0.21 -7.14
C ASP A 50 15.41 -1.48 -7.28
N SER A 51 15.04 -2.58 -6.63
CA SER A 51 15.75 -3.85 -6.82
C SER A 51 15.59 -4.33 -8.27
N PRO A 52 16.65 -4.85 -8.92
CA PRO A 52 16.65 -5.23 -10.33
C PRO A 52 15.66 -6.36 -10.66
N ASP A 53 15.27 -7.14 -9.64
CA ASP A 53 14.29 -8.22 -9.75
C ASP A 53 12.84 -7.73 -9.87
N LYS A 54 12.60 -6.41 -9.81
CA LYS A 54 11.25 -5.84 -9.88
C LYS A 54 10.86 -5.47 -11.31
N VAL A 55 9.73 -6.03 -11.74
CA VAL A 55 9.05 -5.62 -12.96
C VAL A 55 8.43 -4.25 -12.70
N LEU A 56 8.98 -3.21 -13.33
CA LEU A 56 8.34 -1.90 -13.34
C LEU A 56 7.08 -1.99 -14.20
N ASN A 57 5.96 -1.49 -13.69
CA ASN A 57 4.79 -1.33 -14.51
C ASN A 57 5.03 -0.17 -15.49
N ASN A 58 5.12 -0.50 -16.78
CA ASN A 58 5.26 0.49 -17.85
C ASN A 58 3.89 0.95 -18.39
N GLU A 59 2.80 0.31 -17.96
CA GLU A 59 1.44 0.56 -18.40
C GLU A 59 0.62 1.15 -17.24
N GLY A 60 0.69 2.47 -17.08
CA GLY A 60 -0.11 3.19 -16.09
C GLY A 60 0.57 4.45 -15.55
N PRO A 61 -0.14 5.22 -14.69
CA PRO A 61 0.43 6.42 -14.07
C PRO A 61 1.42 6.08 -12.94
N PHE A 62 1.39 4.85 -12.41
CA PHE A 62 2.21 4.40 -11.28
C PHE A 62 3.39 3.58 -11.75
N LYS A 63 4.60 3.98 -11.33
CA LYS A 63 5.85 3.26 -11.58
C LYS A 63 5.99 2.05 -10.67
N TYR A 64 5.53 2.17 -9.42
CA TYR A 64 5.61 1.11 -8.42
C TYR A 64 4.23 0.72 -7.94
N GLU A 65 3.98 -0.58 -7.92
CA GLU A 65 2.72 -1.15 -7.45
C GLU A 65 3.02 -2.23 -6.42
N TRP A 66 2.30 -2.16 -5.30
CA TRP A 66 2.47 -3.09 -4.19
C TRP A 66 1.12 -3.53 -3.66
N VAL A 67 1.05 -4.78 -3.21
CA VAL A 67 -0.16 -5.41 -2.69
C VAL A 67 0.13 -6.09 -1.35
N SER A 68 -0.88 -6.19 -0.49
CA SER A 68 -0.80 -7.04 0.71
C SER A 68 -0.78 -8.52 0.33
N SER A 69 0.19 -9.22 0.88
CA SER A 69 0.21 -10.69 0.95
C SER A 69 -0.01 -11.11 2.39
N ILE A 70 -0.89 -12.08 2.62
CA ILE A 70 -1.10 -12.70 3.93
C ILE A 70 -0.29 -13.99 3.95
N ASP A 71 0.53 -14.16 4.97
CA ASP A 71 1.37 -15.33 5.19
C ASP A 71 0.64 -16.41 5.99
N ASP A 72 1.21 -17.62 6.05
CA ASP A 72 0.59 -18.81 6.66
C ASP A 72 0.23 -18.63 8.14
N ASP A 73 0.91 -17.72 8.85
CA ASP A 73 0.68 -17.41 10.26
C ASP A 73 -0.42 -16.34 10.48
N GLY A 74 -1.04 -15.87 9.41
CA GLY A 74 -2.05 -14.82 9.40
C GLY A 74 -1.48 -13.41 9.53
N THR A 75 -0.16 -13.23 9.59
CA THR A 75 0.47 -11.91 9.46
C THR A 75 0.45 -11.48 7.99
N TRP A 76 0.72 -10.20 7.74
CA TRP A 76 0.69 -9.66 6.39
C TRP A 76 1.89 -8.76 6.14
N GLY A 77 2.28 -8.67 4.88
CA GLY A 77 3.34 -7.79 4.41
C GLY A 77 3.04 -7.20 3.04
N LEU A 78 3.75 -6.14 2.69
CA LEU A 78 3.70 -5.56 1.35
C LEU A 78 4.68 -6.27 0.42
N VAL A 79 4.17 -6.74 -0.71
CA VAL A 79 4.96 -7.34 -1.80
C VAL A 79 4.74 -6.55 -3.09
N ALA A 80 5.68 -6.60 -4.03
CA ALA A 80 5.48 -6.00 -5.34
C ALA A 80 4.29 -6.68 -6.03
N ALA A 81 3.44 -5.88 -6.67
CA ALA A 81 2.35 -6.41 -7.47
C ALA A 81 2.96 -7.23 -8.62
N ASP A 82 2.58 -8.50 -8.70
CA ASP A 82 2.90 -9.37 -9.82
C ASP A 82 1.56 -9.71 -10.49
N PRO A 83 1.31 -9.24 -11.73
CA PRO A 83 0.06 -9.50 -12.44
C PRO A 83 -0.19 -11.00 -12.68
N SER A 84 0.85 -11.83 -12.53
CA SER A 84 0.78 -13.30 -12.64
C SER A 84 0.37 -13.97 -11.33
N LYS A 85 0.45 -13.25 -10.20
CA LYS A 85 0.18 -13.74 -8.84
C LYS A 85 -1.01 -13.05 -8.18
N ASP A 86 -1.93 -12.50 -8.98
CA ASP A 86 -3.16 -11.83 -8.53
C ASP A 86 -4.15 -12.78 -7.78
N LYS A 87 -3.73 -14.01 -7.52
CA LYS A 87 -4.37 -14.95 -6.61
C LYS A 87 -3.62 -14.90 -5.28
N LEU A 88 -4.32 -14.52 -4.21
CA LEU A 88 -4.33 -15.23 -2.91
C LEU A 88 -4.75 -14.37 -1.69
N LEU A 89 -5.35 -13.18 -1.86
CA LEU A 89 -6.12 -12.58 -0.75
C LEU A 89 -7.37 -13.39 -0.36
N ALA A 90 -7.71 -14.46 -1.09
CA ALA A 90 -8.96 -15.20 -0.95
C ALA A 90 -8.90 -16.46 -0.06
N SER A 91 -7.72 -16.94 0.35
CA SER A 91 -7.63 -18.19 1.14
C SER A 91 -7.11 -18.03 2.57
N TRP A 92 -6.43 -16.93 2.89
CA TRP A 92 -5.77 -16.76 4.19
C TRP A 92 -6.55 -15.79 5.08
N THR A 93 -6.67 -16.16 6.35
CA THR A 93 -7.39 -15.36 7.35
C THR A 93 -6.38 -14.46 8.05
N LEU A 94 -6.56 -13.14 7.93
CA LEU A 94 -5.76 -12.15 8.64
C LEU A 94 -5.90 -12.35 10.16
N LYS A 95 -4.78 -12.29 10.87
CA LYS A 95 -4.75 -12.24 12.33
C LYS A 95 -4.91 -10.79 12.80
N GLY A 96 -6.14 -10.40 13.16
CA GLY A 96 -6.46 -9.06 13.65
C GLY A 96 -7.67 -8.46 12.94
N ASP A 97 -7.94 -7.18 13.20
CA ASP A 97 -8.97 -6.43 12.49
C ASP A 97 -8.36 -5.70 11.28
N THR A 98 -8.96 -5.90 10.11
CA THR A 98 -8.51 -5.30 8.85
C THR A 98 -8.50 -3.77 8.92
N ASN A 99 -9.48 -3.15 9.56
CA ASN A 99 -9.56 -1.69 9.63
C ASN A 99 -8.49 -1.13 10.57
N ASP A 100 -8.21 -1.81 11.69
CA ASP A 100 -7.15 -1.40 12.61
C ASP A 100 -5.77 -1.46 11.93
N GLU A 101 -5.49 -2.52 11.17
CA GLU A 101 -4.25 -2.66 10.39
C GLU A 101 -4.14 -1.59 9.29
N ILE A 102 -5.24 -1.30 8.57
CA ILE A 102 -5.30 -0.22 7.58
C ILE A 102 -5.04 1.14 8.23
N LYS A 103 -5.68 1.43 9.38
CA LYS A 103 -5.50 2.68 10.14
C LYS A 103 -4.07 2.82 10.65
N ALA A 104 -3.50 1.76 11.21
CA ALA A 104 -2.11 1.76 11.67
C ALA A 104 -1.14 2.05 10.51
N PHE A 105 -1.34 1.42 9.35
CA PHE A 105 -0.54 1.69 8.17
C PHE A 105 -0.75 3.11 7.62
N MET A 106 -1.98 3.62 7.62
CA MET A 106 -2.28 5.00 7.24
C MET A 106 -1.56 6.00 8.15
N ASN A 107 -1.56 5.77 9.47
CA ASN A 107 -0.83 6.60 10.44
C ASN A 107 0.68 6.58 10.19
N LEU A 108 1.23 5.42 9.82
CA LEU A 108 2.62 5.31 9.39
C LEU A 108 2.89 6.16 8.15
N LEU A 109 2.01 6.15 7.14
CA LEU A 109 2.14 7.02 5.97
C LEU A 109 2.05 8.50 6.35
N TYR A 110 1.09 8.92 7.17
CA TYR A 110 1.02 10.29 7.67
C TYR A 110 2.33 10.72 8.35
N ALA A 111 2.91 9.88 9.20
CA ALA A 111 4.19 10.14 9.83
C ALA A 111 5.35 10.29 8.83
N MET A 112 5.38 9.48 7.76
CA MET A 112 6.39 9.64 6.69
C MET A 112 6.26 10.99 5.96
N TYR A 113 5.05 11.52 5.83
CA TYR A 113 4.77 12.82 5.22
C TYR A 113 4.90 14.00 6.19
N CYS A 114 5.27 13.76 7.46
CA CYS A 114 5.22 14.76 8.53
C CYS A 114 3.85 15.44 8.64
N ALA A 115 2.78 14.71 8.31
CA ALA A 115 1.40 15.17 8.39
C ALA A 115 0.73 14.57 9.63
N THR A 116 -0.21 15.30 10.22
CA THR A 116 -1.07 14.78 11.29
C THR A 116 -2.26 14.07 10.67
N VAL A 117 -2.72 13.01 11.32
CA VAL A 117 -4.01 12.39 10.99
C VAL A 117 -5.09 13.46 11.15
N PRO A 118 -6.03 13.62 10.20
CA PRO A 118 -7.15 14.53 10.38
C PRO A 118 -7.91 14.18 11.68
N ASP A 119 -8.22 15.17 12.51
CA ASP A 119 -8.81 14.98 13.85
C ASP A 119 -10.14 14.20 13.87
N GLU A 120 -10.80 13.99 12.73
CA GLU A 120 -12.07 13.24 12.64
C GLU A 120 -11.94 11.71 12.84
N ASP A 121 -10.72 11.16 12.91
CA ASP A 121 -10.47 9.71 13.06
C ASP A 121 -9.76 9.32 14.38
N LEU A 122 -9.72 10.20 15.38
CA LEU A 122 -9.22 9.86 16.73
C LEU A 122 -10.27 9.04 17.51
N PRO A 123 -9.86 7.97 18.23
CA PRO A 123 -10.77 7.11 19.00
C PRO A 123 -11.45 7.83 20.17
#